data_AF-A0A026W631-F1
#
_entry.id   AF-A0A026W631-F1
#
_cell.length_a   1.000
_cell.length_b   1.000
_cell.length_c   1.000
_cell.angle_alpha   90.00
_cell.angle_beta   90.00
_cell.angle_gamma   90.00
#
_symmetry.space_group_name_H-M   'P 1'
#
loop_
_entity.id
_entity.type
_entity.pdbx_description
1 polymer ?
#
loop_
_entity_poly.entity_id
_entity_poly.type
_entity_poly.pdbx_seq_one_letter_code
_entity_poly.pdbx_strand_id
1 'polypeptide(L)'
;MSVRRAAQAHDITPRSVYRILRKNKLHPYKLQYVQELQDGDNELRLRFCTRMMELIDASPNFLYQIVFTDEASFTLTGEVNNQNFRLWSDENPNWMRETHTQYPQKVNVWCGIYRWLF
;
A
#
# COMPACT_ATOMS: atom_id res chain seq x y z
N MET A 1 -3.89 -14.87 -2.67
CA MET A 1 -5.20 -15.02 -2.02
C MET A 1 -4.99 -15.03 -0.50
N SER A 2 -5.80 -14.34 0.31
CA SER A 2 -5.61 -14.36 1.76
C SER A 2 -5.94 -15.74 2.36
N VAL A 3 -5.30 -16.11 3.48
CA VAL A 3 -5.53 -17.38 4.18
C VAL A 3 -7.01 -17.58 4.52
N ARG A 4 -7.71 -16.49 4.89
CA ARG A 4 -9.15 -16.52 5.21
C ARG A 4 -10.02 -16.77 3.98
N ARG A 5 -9.68 -16.17 2.83
CA ARG A 5 -10.39 -16.41 1.58
C ARG A 5 -10.18 -17.84 1.08
N ALA A 6 -8.95 -18.35 1.18
CA ALA A 6 -8.64 -19.74 0.84
C ALA A 6 -9.37 -20.73 1.77
N ALA A 7 -9.43 -20.43 3.07
CA ALA A 7 -10.20 -21.19 4.05
C ALA A 7 -11.69 -21.27 3.68
N GLN A 8 -12.30 -20.12 3.34
CA GLN A 8 -13.70 -20.05 2.90
C GLN A 8 -13.94 -20.80 1.58
N ALA A 9 -13.05 -20.68 0.60
CA ALA A 9 -13.20 -21.32 -0.71
C ALA A 9 -13.07 -22.85 -0.65
N HIS A 10 -12.30 -23.36 0.31
CA HIS A 10 -12.05 -24.79 0.50
C HIS A 10 -12.78 -25.39 1.69
N ASP A 11 -13.65 -24.63 2.35
CA ASP A 11 -14.39 -25.02 3.56
C ASP A 11 -13.51 -25.68 4.65
N ILE A 12 -12.35 -25.08 4.90
CA ILE A 12 -11.40 -25.55 5.91
C ILE A 12 -11.00 -24.43 6.85
N THR A 13 -10.53 -24.78 8.05
CA THR A 13 -10.07 -23.76 9.00
C THR A 13 -8.84 -23.00 8.45
N PRO A 14 -8.70 -21.69 8.75
CA PRO A 14 -7.51 -20.91 8.40
C PRO A 14 -6.20 -21.54 8.89
N ARG A 15 -6.25 -22.27 10.01
CA ARG A 15 -5.10 -22.99 10.58
C ARG A 15 -4.68 -24.16 9.69
N SER A 16 -5.63 -24.88 9.12
CA SER A 16 -5.37 -25.96 8.16
C SER A 16 -4.71 -25.42 6.89
N VAL A 17 -5.22 -24.32 6.34
CA VAL A 17 -4.60 -23.62 5.20
C VAL A 17 -3.16 -23.24 5.53
N TYR A 18 -2.92 -22.61 6.67
CA TYR A 18 -1.56 -22.22 7.08
C TYR A 18 -0.61 -23.41 7.19
N ARG A 19 -1.08 -24.55 7.74
CA ARG A 19 -0.30 -25.78 7.84
C ARG A 19 0.05 -26.35 6.45
N ILE A 20 -0.90 -26.32 5.51
CA ILE A 20 -0.67 -26.76 4.13
C ILE A 20 0.36 -25.87 3.45
N LEU A 21 0.24 -24.55 3.58
CA LEU A 21 1.19 -23.58 3.00
C LEU A 21 2.61 -23.80 3.53
N ARG A 22 2.75 -23.98 4.86
CA ARG A 22 4.04 -24.28 5.49
C ARG A 22 4.61 -25.64 5.07
N LYS A 23 3.77 -26.67 4.94
CA LYS A 23 4.20 -28.01 4.49
C LYS A 23 4.79 -27.96 3.08
N ASN A 24 4.23 -27.11 2.22
CA ASN A 24 4.71 -26.88 0.85
C ASN A 24 5.83 -25.82 0.76
N LYS A 25 6.38 -25.37 1.90
CA LYS A 25 7.45 -24.36 1.98
C LYS A 25 7.13 -23.04 1.25
N LEU A 26 5.85 -22.67 1.16
CA LEU A 26 5.45 -21.42 0.53
C LEU A 26 5.68 -20.24 1.47
N HIS A 27 6.14 -19.13 0.90
CA HIS A 27 6.44 -17.89 1.60
C HIS A 27 5.39 -16.81 1.31
N PRO A 28 5.02 -15.99 2.31
CA PRO A 28 4.09 -14.90 2.11
C PRO A 28 4.79 -13.67 1.50
N TYR A 29 4.32 -13.23 0.34
CA TYR A 29 4.75 -12.01 -0.33
C TYR A 29 3.64 -10.94 -0.26
N LYS A 30 4.02 -9.73 0.15
CA LYS A 30 3.13 -8.57 0.16
C LYS A 30 3.10 -7.96 -1.23
N LEU A 31 1.90 -7.63 -1.71
CA LEU A 31 1.76 -6.89 -2.96
C LEU A 31 2.41 -5.51 -2.82
N GLN A 32 3.38 -5.21 -3.69
CA GLN A 32 4.02 -3.91 -3.76
C GLN A 32 3.45 -3.16 -4.96
N TYR A 33 2.94 -1.95 -4.71
CA TYR A 33 2.67 -0.99 -5.76
C TYR A 33 3.91 -0.11 -5.88
N VAL A 34 4.60 -0.24 -7.00
CA VAL A 34 5.71 0.64 -7.33
C VAL A 34 5.18 1.58 -8.40
N GLN A 35 5.31 2.89 -8.16
CA GLN A 35 5.09 3.87 -9.23
C GLN A 35 6.23 3.74 -10.23
N GLU A 36 5.90 3.74 -11.51
CA GLU A 36 6.92 3.82 -12.56
C GLU A 36 7.67 5.14 -12.40
N LEU A 37 8.98 5.05 -12.13
CA LEU A 37 9.85 6.21 -12.03
C LEU A 37 10.28 6.59 -13.44
N GLN A 38 10.04 7.85 -13.82
CA GLN A 38 10.53 8.42 -15.06
C GLN A 38 12.00 8.83 -14.91
N ASP A 39 12.69 8.97 -16.04
CA ASP A 39 14.06 9.49 -16.06
C ASP A 39 14.10 10.89 -15.43
N GLY A 40 14.97 11.07 -14.43
CA GLY A 40 15.11 12.31 -13.67
C GLY A 40 14.28 12.40 -12.38
N ASP A 41 13.30 11.51 -12.15
CA ASP A 41 12.50 11.52 -10.92
C ASP A 41 13.36 11.33 -9.67
N ASN A 42 14.38 10.48 -9.76
CA ASN A 42 15.33 10.26 -8.67
C ASN A 42 16.05 11.55 -8.28
N GLU A 43 16.46 12.35 -9.27
CA GLU A 43 17.15 13.62 -9.02
C GLU A 43 16.18 14.65 -8.44
N LEU A 44 14.96 14.74 -8.97
CA LEU A 44 13.92 15.64 -8.45
C LEU A 44 13.56 15.30 -6.99
N ARG A 45 13.42 14.01 -6.68
CA ARG A 45 13.16 13.54 -5.31
C ARG A 45 14.32 13.86 -4.38
N LEU A 46 15.56 13.67 -4.82
CA LEU A 46 16.74 14.01 -4.02
C LEU A 46 16.81 15.52 -3.74
N ARG A 47 16.61 16.36 -4.77
CA ARG A 47 16.58 17.82 -4.64
C ARG A 47 15.47 18.27 -3.69
N PHE A 48 14.29 17.68 -3.77
CA PHE A 48 13.19 17.93 -2.84
C PHE A 48 13.59 17.59 -1.40
N CYS A 49 14.15 16.39 -1.17
CA CYS A 49 14.60 15.98 0.16
C CYS A 49 15.65 16.94 0.73
N THR A 50 16.68 17.30 -0.06
CA THR A 50 17.70 18.26 0.36
C THR A 50 17.08 19.60 0.75
N ARG A 51 16.19 20.13 -0.10
CA ARG A 51 15.54 21.41 0.18
C ARG A 51 14.67 21.37 1.44
N MET A 52 13.93 20.28 1.65
CA MET A 52 13.11 20.11 2.84
C MET A 52 13.97 20.06 4.11
N MET A 53 15.10 19.36 4.07
CA MET A 53 16.03 19.32 5.22
C MET A 53 16.55 20.72 5.57
N GLU A 54 16.99 21.50 4.58
CA GLU A 54 17.44 22.89 4.81
C GLU A 54 16.36 23.76 5.46
N LEU A 55 15.10 23.64 5.03
CA LEU A 55 13.98 24.43 5.57
C LEU A 55 13.63 24.03 7.01
N ILE A 56 13.74 22.74 7.33
CA ILE A 56 13.53 22.21 8.68
C ILE A 56 14.66 22.69 9.61
N ASP A 57 15.91 22.65 9.15
CA ASP A 57 17.06 23.10 9.93
C ASP A 57 17.05 24.62 10.16
N ALA A 58 16.61 25.39 9.16
CA ALA A 58 16.53 26.85 9.26
C ALA A 58 15.38 27.33 10.17
N SER A 59 14.30 26.57 10.30
CA SER A 59 13.14 26.94 11.10
C SER A 59 12.52 25.73 11.80
N PRO A 60 12.72 25.59 13.12
CA PRO A 60 12.16 24.48 13.90
C PRO A 60 10.63 24.34 13.83
N ASN A 61 9.93 25.40 13.42
CA ASN A 61 8.48 25.43 13.30
C ASN A 61 7.96 25.22 11.87
N PHE A 62 8.84 25.09 10.88
CA PHE A 62 8.45 24.96 9.48
C PHE A 62 7.47 23.82 9.24
N LEU A 63 7.74 22.64 9.82
CA LEU A 63 6.85 21.47 9.70
C LEU A 63 5.43 21.72 10.21
N TYR A 64 5.26 22.62 11.19
CA TYR A 64 3.95 22.93 11.75
C TYR A 64 3.13 23.87 10.88
N GLN A 65 3.75 24.50 9.89
CA GLN A 65 3.10 25.35 8.91
C GLN A 65 2.65 24.55 7.67
N ILE A 66 3.01 23.27 7.59
CA ILE A 66 2.65 22.40 6.46
C ILE A 66 1.29 21.74 6.72
N VAL A 67 0.40 21.86 5.73
CA VAL A 67 -0.83 21.08 5.65
C VAL A 67 -0.59 19.95 4.63
N PHE A 68 -0.59 18.71 5.10
CA PHE A 68 -0.51 17.54 4.23
C PHE A 68 -1.90 17.18 3.75
N THR A 69 -2.09 17.04 2.44
CA THR A 69 -3.38 16.67 1.86
C THR A 69 -3.21 15.44 1.00
N ASP A 70 -4.22 14.59 0.97
CA ASP A 70 -4.23 13.39 0.13
C ASP A 70 -5.66 13.04 -0.28
N GLU A 71 -5.77 12.28 -1.38
CA GLU A 71 -7.03 11.72 -1.87
C GLU A 71 -6.95 10.19 -1.86
N ALA A 72 -7.93 9.54 -1.22
CA ALA A 72 -8.04 8.10 -1.20
C ALA A 72 -9.37 7.66 -1.83
N SER A 73 -9.30 6.71 -2.76
CA SER A 73 -10.46 6.06 -3.37
C SER A 73 -10.77 4.75 -2.64
N PHE A 74 -12.01 4.57 -2.18
CA PHE A 74 -12.51 3.34 -1.57
C PHE A 74 -13.54 2.69 -2.49
N THR A 75 -13.37 1.41 -2.82
CA THR A 75 -14.34 0.64 -3.63
C THR A 75 -15.20 -0.27 -2.76
N LEU A 76 -16.50 -0.33 -3.04
CA LEU A 76 -17.45 -1.21 -2.33
C LEU A 76 -17.37 -2.67 -2.78
N THR A 77 -16.71 -2.94 -3.90
CA THR A 77 -16.64 -4.26 -4.57
C THR A 77 -15.76 -5.28 -3.84
N GLY A 78 -15.31 -5.00 -2.61
CA GLY A 78 -14.50 -5.94 -1.83
C GLY A 78 -13.18 -6.28 -2.54
N GLU A 79 -12.72 -5.38 -3.40
CA GLU A 79 -11.40 -5.47 -3.98
C GLU A 79 -10.40 -5.67 -2.85
N VAL A 80 -9.47 -6.57 -3.14
CA VAL A 80 -8.46 -7.07 -2.23
C VAL A 80 -7.90 -5.91 -1.39
N ASN A 81 -8.20 -5.87 -0.09
CA ASN A 81 -7.51 -4.95 0.80
C ASN A 81 -6.02 -5.32 0.76
N ASN A 82 -5.23 -4.47 0.11
CA ASN A 82 -3.82 -4.70 -0.19
C ASN A 82 -2.96 -4.89 1.08
N GLN A 83 -3.38 -4.32 2.21
CA GLN A 83 -2.71 -4.57 3.49
C GLN A 83 -2.90 -6.02 3.97
N ASN A 84 -4.04 -6.62 3.64
CA ASN A 84 -4.42 -7.95 4.08
C ASN A 84 -4.14 -9.07 3.06
N PHE A 85 -3.76 -8.69 1.85
CA PHE A 85 -3.41 -9.64 0.80
C PHE A 85 -1.96 -10.08 0.90
N ARG A 86 -1.78 -11.39 0.93
CA ARG A 86 -0.49 -12.04 0.81
C ARG A 86 -0.62 -13.08 -0.28
N LEU A 87 0.31 -13.06 -1.23
CA LEU A 87 0.47 -14.13 -2.19
C LEU A 87 1.42 -15.15 -1.57
N TRP A 88 1.07 -16.44 -1.64
CA TRP A 88 1.91 -17.50 -1.10
C TRP A 88 2.52 -18.25 -2.27
N SER A 89 3.83 -18.21 -2.37
CA SER A 89 4.60 -18.77 -3.49
C SER A 89 5.93 -19.32 -2.96
N ASP A 90 6.53 -20.25 -3.68
CA ASP A 90 7.89 -20.75 -3.41
C ASP A 90 8.95 -19.74 -3.86
N GLU A 91 8.71 -19.06 -4.99
CA GLU A 91 9.55 -17.97 -5.50
C GLU A 91 8.83 -16.61 -5.44
N ASN A 92 9.60 -15.51 -5.39
CA ASN A 92 9.03 -14.16 -5.40
C ASN A 92 8.38 -13.88 -6.77
N PRO A 93 7.05 -13.75 -6.84
CA PRO A 93 6.36 -13.68 -8.12
C PRO A 93 6.45 -12.30 -8.80
N ASN A 94 7.13 -11.31 -8.19
CA ASN A 94 7.19 -9.91 -8.68
C ASN A 94 5.83 -9.39 -9.16
N TRP A 95 4.80 -9.79 -8.43
CA TRP A 95 3.44 -9.70 -8.94
C TRP A 95 2.97 -8.25 -8.94
N MET A 96 2.75 -7.69 -10.12
CA MET A 96 2.05 -6.43 -10.32
C MET A 96 0.62 -6.75 -10.75
N ARG A 97 -0.38 -6.10 -10.12
CA ARG A 97 -1.78 -6.35 -10.45
C ARG A 97 -2.34 -5.18 -11.25
N GLU A 98 -2.67 -5.42 -12.51
CA GLU A 98 -3.55 -4.55 -13.28
C GLU A 98 -4.99 -4.72 -12.78
N THR A 99 -5.66 -3.60 -12.47
CA THR A 99 -7.01 -3.63 -11.90
C THR A 99 -8.01 -3.34 -13.02
N HIS A 100 -8.53 -4.40 -13.64
CA HIS A 100 -9.58 -4.30 -14.65
C HIS A 100 -10.96 -4.31 -14.02
N THR A 101 -11.51 -3.12 -13.75
CA THR A 101 -12.96 -2.90 -13.71
C THR A 101 -13.24 -1.48 -14.17
N GLN A 102 -13.98 -1.31 -15.27
CA GLN A 102 -14.23 0.00 -15.86
C GLN A 102 -15.20 0.87 -15.03
N TYR A 103 -15.98 0.31 -14.08
CA TYR A 103 -16.94 1.08 -13.26
C TYR A 103 -17.20 0.50 -11.85
N PRO A 104 -16.21 0.38 -10.95
CA PRO A 104 -16.51 0.08 -9.55
C PRO A 104 -17.23 1.26 -8.88
N GLN A 105 -18.27 1.00 -8.10
CA GLN A 105 -18.82 2.01 -7.18
C GLN A 105 -17.73 2.39 -6.18
N LYS A 106 -17.24 3.62 -6.32
CA LYS A 106 -16.14 4.17 -5.52
C LYS A 106 -16.57 5.42 -4.79
N VAL A 107 -16.01 5.61 -3.60
CA VAL A 107 -16.09 6.84 -2.82
C VAL A 107 -14.69 7.43 -2.76
N ASN A 108 -14.54 8.65 -3.25
CA ASN A 108 -13.29 9.39 -3.11
C ASN A 108 -13.40 10.25 -1.85
N VAL A 109 -12.38 10.17 -1.00
CA VAL A 109 -12.28 10.97 0.21
C VAL A 109 -11.03 11.83 0.08
N TRP A 110 -11.20 13.12 0.29
CA TRP A 110 -10.10 14.06 0.42
C TRP A 110 -9.91 14.39 1.90
N CYS A 111 -8.66 14.41 2.36
CA CYS A 111 -8.36 14.75 3.74
C CYS A 111 -7.11 15.63 3.82
N GLY A 112 -7.15 16.62 4.71
CA GLY A 112 -6.00 17.43 5.09
C GLY A 112 -5.64 17.20 6.55
N ILE A 113 -4.37 16.92 6.81
CA ILE A 113 -3.79 16.82 8.14
C ILE A 113 -2.90 18.04 8.35
N TYR A 114 -3.15 18.73 9.44
CA TYR A 114 -2.36 19.87 9.87
C TYR A 114 -2.24 19.83 11.39
N ARG A 115 -1.17 20.42 11.90
CA ARG A 115 -1.01 20.54 13.34
C ARG A 115 -1.86 21.71 13.84
N TRP A 116 -2.89 21.41 14.64
CA TRP A 116 -3.53 22.41 15.49
C TRP A 116 -2.66 22.68 16.72
N LEU A 117 -2.43 23.95 17.03
CA LEU A 117 -1.73 24.39 18.23
C LEU A 117 -2.76 25.00 19.20
N PHE A 118 -3.24 24.21 20.16
CA PHE A 118 -3.67 24.60 21.50
C PHE A 118 -3.37 23.45 22.46
#